data_AF-A0A964RUF5-F1
#
_entry.id   AF-A0A964RUF5-F1
#
_cell.length_a   1.000
_cell.length_b   1.000
_cell.length_c   1.000
_cell.angle_alpha   90.00
_cell.angle_beta   90.00
_cell.angle_gamma   90.00
#
_symmetry.space_group_name_H-M   'P 1'
#
loop_
_entity.id
_entity.type
_entity.pdbx_description
1 polymer ?
#
loop_
_entity_poly.entity_id
_entity_poly.type
_entity_poly.pdbx_seq_one_letter_code
_entity_poly.pdbx_strand_id
1 'polypeptide(L)'
;MKNLDLKHLAFHVLVGLYFIWLAVFGILLYITFDSILANSNENASRLLLMWVSLNFVMGTSIYMVIRLFRNRTVLAKVIFYSYAVVAIIAVATVFLLLNRV
;
A
#
# COMPACT_ATOMS: atom_id res chain seq x y z
N MET A 1 13.94 -18.78 -29.51
CA MET A 1 12.84 -18.36 -28.61
C MET A 1 13.01 -16.87 -28.38
N LYS A 2 12.07 -16.03 -28.85
CA LYS A 2 12.19 -14.56 -28.78
C LYS A 2 12.26 -14.13 -27.30
N ASN A 3 13.36 -13.49 -26.89
CA ASN A 3 13.59 -12.95 -25.54
C ASN A 3 12.76 -11.68 -25.22
N LEU A 4 11.77 -11.38 -26.05
CA LEU A 4 10.65 -10.49 -25.78
C LEU A 4 9.57 -11.43 -25.21
N ASP A 5 9.41 -11.61 -23.90
CA ASP A 5 8.39 -10.81 -23.19
C ASP A 5 8.46 -10.93 -21.65
N LEU A 6 9.44 -11.64 -21.08
CA LEU A 6 9.41 -11.99 -19.64
C LEU A 6 9.45 -10.77 -18.72
N LYS A 7 10.25 -9.76 -19.05
CA LYS A 7 10.35 -8.51 -18.26
C LYS A 7 9.07 -7.67 -18.34
N HIS A 8 8.40 -7.67 -19.49
CA HIS A 8 7.20 -6.88 -19.72
C HIS A 8 5.97 -7.55 -19.09
N LEU A 9 5.89 -8.87 -19.16
CA LEU A 9 4.90 -9.66 -18.44
C LEU A 9 5.06 -9.52 -16.92
N ALA A 10 6.28 -9.66 -16.40
CA ALA A 10 6.56 -9.44 -14.97
C ALA A 10 6.15 -8.04 -14.50
N PHE A 11 6.40 -7.02 -15.32
CA PHE A 11 5.95 -5.65 -15.03
C PHE A 11 4.42 -5.56 -14.92
N HIS A 12 3.67 -6.12 -15.88
CA HIS A 12 2.20 -6.09 -15.83
C HIS A 12 1.64 -6.85 -14.63
N VAL A 13 2.22 -8.01 -14.29
CA VAL A 13 1.83 -8.79 -13.11
C VAL A 13 2.06 -7.98 -11.83
N LEU A 14 3.22 -7.34 -11.69
CA LEU A 14 3.54 -6.48 -10.54
C LEU A 14 2.60 -5.29 -10.43
N VAL A 15 2.27 -4.65 -11.56
CA VAL A 15 1.28 -3.55 -11.60
C VAL A 15 -0.10 -4.04 -11.19
N GLY A 16 -0.54 -5.21 -11.66
CA GLY A 16 -1.80 -5.82 -11.24
C GLY A 16 -1.85 -6.08 -9.73
N LEU A 17 -0.80 -6.68 -9.18
CA LEU A 17 -0.65 -6.88 -7.74
C LEU A 17 -0.66 -5.57 -6.96
N TYR A 18 -0.03 -4.52 -7.49
CA TYR A 18 -0.04 -3.19 -6.86
C TYR A 18 -1.45 -2.62 -6.73
N PHE A 19 -2.28 -2.71 -7.77
CA PHE A 19 -3.65 -2.19 -7.70
C PHE A 19 -4.55 -3.01 -6.77
N ILE A 20 -4.36 -4.34 -6.73
CA ILE A 20 -5.04 -5.21 -5.75
C ILE A 20 -4.64 -4.80 -4.33
N TRP A 21 -3.33 -4.65 -4.09
CA TRP A 21 -2.81 -4.19 -2.80
C TRP A 21 -3.42 -2.83 -2.42
N LEU A 22 -3.50 -1.88 -3.36
CA LEU A 22 -4.05 -0.56 -3.11
C LEU A 22 -5.51 -0.63 -2.64
N ALA A 23 -6.34 -1.45 -3.28
CA ALA A 23 -7.73 -1.65 -2.88
C ALA A 23 -7.85 -2.29 -1.48
N VAL A 24 -7.11 -3.37 -1.25
CA VAL A 24 -7.10 -4.08 0.06
C VAL A 24 -6.61 -3.15 1.18
N PHE A 25 -5.54 -2.41 0.92
CA PHE A 25 -4.98 -1.49 1.90
C PHE A 25 -5.89 -0.29 2.16
N GLY A 26 -6.59 0.22 1.14
CA GLY A 26 -7.61 1.25 1.30
C GLY A 26 -8.75 0.81 2.23
N ILE A 27 -9.24 -0.43 2.08
CA ILE A 27 -10.25 -1.01 2.97
C ILE A 27 -9.70 -1.13 4.40
N LEU A 28 -8.46 -1.59 4.55
CA LEU A 28 -7.83 -1.71 5.87
C LEU A 28 -7.69 -0.34 6.55
N LEU A 29 -7.27 0.69 5.81
CA LEU A 29 -7.17 2.06 6.33
C LEU A 29 -8.54 2.60 6.74
N TYR A 30 -9.59 2.32 5.96
CA TYR A 30 -10.96 2.69 6.31
C TYR A 30 -11.41 2.02 7.61
N ILE A 31 -11.27 0.69 7.74
CA ILE A 31 -11.62 -0.05 8.97
C ILE A 31 -10.83 0.50 10.16
N THR A 32 -9.55 0.80 9.96
CA THR A 32 -8.71 1.36 11.02
C THR A 32 -9.20 2.73 11.45
N PHE A 33 -9.56 3.60 10.49
CA PHE A 33 -10.06 4.93 10.77
C PHE A 33 -11.43 4.91 11.46
N ASP A 34 -12.34 4.04 11.02
CA ASP A 34 -13.64 3.82 11.66
C ASP A 34 -13.47 3.32 13.11
N SER A 35 -12.55 2.38 13.32
CA SER A 35 -12.23 1.86 14.65
C SER A 35 -11.69 2.94 15.61
N ILE A 36 -10.87 3.87 15.07
CA ILE A 36 -10.40 5.06 15.79
C ILE A 36 -11.61 5.92 16.18
N LEU A 37 -12.52 6.25 15.25
CA LEU A 37 -13.69 7.08 15.57
C LEU A 37 -14.63 6.43 16.59
N ALA A 38 -14.79 5.11 16.52
CA ALA A 38 -15.65 4.34 17.42
C ALA A 38 -15.08 4.12 18.84
N ASN A 39 -13.86 4.58 19.14
CA ASN A 39 -13.17 4.33 20.42
C ASN A 39 -13.10 2.84 20.77
N SER A 40 -12.67 2.04 19.80
CA SER A 40 -12.57 0.59 19.92
C SER A 40 -11.57 0.15 21.01
N ASN A 41 -11.72 -1.10 21.47
CA ASN A 41 -10.90 -1.67 22.54
C ASN A 41 -9.39 -1.74 22.17
N GLU A 42 -8.49 -1.53 23.14
CA GLU A 42 -7.04 -1.38 22.93
C GLU A 42 -6.39 -2.57 22.19
N ASN A 43 -6.85 -3.79 22.47
CA ASN A 43 -6.33 -5.00 21.81
C ASN A 43 -6.59 -4.99 20.29
N ALA A 44 -7.75 -4.49 19.85
CA ALA A 44 -8.06 -4.37 18.43
C ALA A 44 -7.18 -3.32 17.76
N SER A 45 -6.95 -2.18 18.45
CA SER A 45 -6.05 -1.12 17.97
C SER A 45 -4.63 -1.64 17.76
N ARG A 46 -4.07 -2.42 18.69
CA ARG A 46 -2.72 -3.02 18.53
C ARG A 46 -2.63 -3.96 17.32
N LEU A 47 -3.66 -4.77 17.06
CA LEU A 47 -3.70 -5.64 15.89
C LEU A 47 -3.80 -4.84 14.59
N LEU A 48 -4.65 -3.82 14.55
CA LEU A 48 -4.79 -2.93 13.39
C LEU A 48 -3.50 -2.17 13.10
N LEU A 49 -2.79 -1.69 14.14
CA LEU A 49 -1.47 -1.08 14.00
C LEU A 49 -0.49 -2.01 13.26
N MET A 50 -0.43 -3.27 13.70
CA MET A 50 0.45 -4.27 13.11
C MET A 50 0.07 -4.56 11.65
N TRP A 51 -1.21 -4.75 11.38
CA TRP A 51 -1.69 -5.06 10.03
C TRP A 51 -1.47 -3.90 9.05
N VAL A 52 -1.74 -2.66 9.47
CA VAL A 52 -1.49 -1.47 8.66
C VAL A 52 0.01 -1.33 8.38
N SER A 53 0.86 -1.52 9.39
CA SER A 53 2.31 -1.42 9.25
C SER A 53 2.87 -2.48 8.30
N LEU A 54 2.45 -3.74 8.45
CA LEU A 54 2.87 -4.83 7.56
C LEU A 54 2.43 -4.61 6.12
N ASN A 55 1.18 -4.20 5.91
CA ASN A 55 0.67 -3.90 4.57
C ASN A 55 1.39 -2.71 3.94
N PHE A 56 1.75 -1.70 4.73
CA PHE A 56 2.51 -0.56 4.26
C PHE A 56 3.92 -0.98 3.79
N VAL A 57 4.62 -1.83 4.54
CA VAL A 57 5.92 -2.39 4.15
C VAL A 57 5.81 -3.24 2.88
N MET A 58 4.76 -4.08 2.77
CA MET A 58 4.53 -4.89 1.59
C MET A 58 4.28 -4.04 0.33
N GLY A 59 3.43 -3.02 0.44
CA GLY A 59 3.18 -2.06 -0.64
C GLY A 59 4.41 -1.28 -1.07
N THR A 60 5.20 -0.83 -0.08
CA THR A 60 6.49 -0.18 -0.32
C THR A 60 7.42 -1.09 -1.11
N SER A 61 7.47 -2.37 -0.76
CA SER A 61 8.31 -3.37 -1.44
C SER A 61 7.86 -3.56 -2.90
N ILE A 62 6.56 -3.71 -3.14
CA ILE A 62 6.00 -3.82 -4.51
C ILE A 62 6.33 -2.56 -5.32
N TYR A 63 6.11 -1.37 -4.76
CA TYR A 63 6.39 -0.09 -5.39
C TYR A 63 7.88 0.05 -5.76
N MET A 64 8.79 -0.32 -4.85
CA MET A 64 10.23 -0.32 -5.11
C MET A 64 10.60 -1.24 -6.27
N VAL A 65 10.06 -2.46 -6.30
CA VAL A 65 10.31 -3.41 -7.39
C VAL A 65 9.80 -2.87 -8.72
N ILE A 66 8.60 -2.26 -8.76
CA ILE A 66 8.06 -1.62 -9.97
C ILE A 66 8.99 -0.48 -10.45
N ARG A 67 9.54 0.33 -9.52
CA ARG A 67 10.47 1.42 -9.83
C ARG A 67 11.76 0.94 -10.48
N LEU A 68 12.23 -0.27 -10.18
CA LEU A 68 13.43 -0.86 -10.80
C LEU A 68 13.27 -1.08 -12.31
N PHE A 69 12.05 -1.25 -12.82
CA PHE A 69 11.80 -1.42 -14.26
C PHE A 69 11.95 -0.11 -15.07
N ARG A 70 12.31 1.02 -14.42
CA ARG A 70 12.69 2.33 -15.02
C ARG A 70 11.84 2.79 -16.22
N ASN A 71 10.53 2.52 -16.20
CA ASN A 71 9.64 2.85 -17.31
C ASN A 71 9.08 4.28 -17.15
N ARG A 72 9.34 5.20 -18.08
CA ARG A 72 8.87 6.61 -18.03
C ARG A 72 7.45 6.78 -18.61
N THR A 73 6.57 5.83 -18.34
CA THR A 73 5.21 5.84 -18.87
C THR A 73 4.27 6.67 -17.99
N VAL A 74 3.10 7.05 -18.53
CA VAL A 74 2.03 7.70 -17.76
C VAL A 74 1.63 6.83 -16.56
N LEU A 75 1.58 5.51 -16.76
CA LEU A 75 1.27 4.54 -15.70
C LEU A 75 2.23 4.63 -14.51
N ALA A 76 3.53 4.83 -14.76
CA ALA A 76 4.51 4.99 -13.68
C ALA A 76 4.25 6.27 -12.84
N LYS A 77 3.75 7.35 -13.47
CA LYS A 77 3.33 8.55 -12.75
C LYS A 77 2.09 8.28 -11.90
N VAL A 78 1.10 7.57 -12.44
CA VAL A 78 -0.10 7.18 -11.69
C VAL A 78 0.28 6.40 -10.44
N ILE A 79 1.12 5.36 -10.60
CA ILE A 79 1.62 4.53 -9.50
C ILE A 79 2.37 5.38 -8.45
N PHE A 80 3.20 6.32 -8.89
CA PHE A 80 3.92 7.22 -7.99
C PHE A 80 2.97 8.07 -7.15
N TYR A 81 2.03 8.77 -7.79
CA TYR A 81 1.10 9.64 -7.09
C TYR A 81 0.15 8.86 -6.19
N SER A 82 -0.38 7.72 -6.65
CA SER A 82 -1.26 6.87 -5.85
C SER A 82 -0.52 6.32 -4.63
N TYR A 83 0.74 5.89 -4.79
CA TYR A 83 1.56 5.44 -3.67
C TYR A 83 1.83 6.57 -2.68
N ALA A 84 2.20 7.76 -3.16
CA ALA A 84 2.49 8.91 -2.30
C ALA A 84 1.28 9.31 -1.44
N VAL A 85 0.08 9.37 -2.06
CA VAL A 85 -1.16 9.69 -1.34
C VAL A 85 -1.44 8.64 -0.26
N VAL A 86 -1.41 7.36 -0.63
CA VAL A 86 -1.67 6.25 0.30
C VAL A 86 -0.64 6.21 1.43
N ALA A 87 0.64 6.52 1.15
CA ALA A 87 1.68 6.57 2.16
C ALA A 87 1.45 7.67 3.19
N ILE A 88 1.08 8.88 2.74
CA ILE A 88 0.76 9.99 3.64
C ILE A 88 -0.43 9.62 4.53
N ILE A 89 -1.49 9.05 3.95
CA ILE A 89 -2.68 8.63 4.71
C ILE A 89 -2.30 7.54 5.71
N ALA A 90 -1.54 6.52 5.30
CA ALA A 90 -1.12 5.44 6.18
C ALA A 90 -0.30 5.95 7.37
N VAL A 91 0.66 6.84 7.14
CA VAL A 91 1.47 7.45 8.20
C VAL A 91 0.58 8.26 9.17
N ALA A 92 -0.35 9.04 8.64
CA ALA A 92 -1.30 9.79 9.47
C ALA A 92 -2.18 8.86 10.32
N THR A 93 -2.74 7.80 9.73
CA THR A 93 -3.56 6.82 10.45
C THR A 93 -2.76 6.11 11.55
N VAL A 94 -1.52 5.70 11.27
CA VAL A 94 -0.63 5.08 12.27
C VAL A 94 -0.33 6.04 13.41
N PHE A 95 -0.04 7.32 13.11
CA PHE A 95 0.22 8.32 14.13
C PHE A 95 -0.99 8.55 15.05
N LEU A 96 -2.19 8.65 14.49
CA LEU A 96 -3.43 8.77 15.25
C LEU A 96 -3.67 7.56 16.15
N LEU A 97 -3.34 6.37 15.66
CA LEU A 97 -3.55 5.13 16.39
C LEU A 97 -2.53 4.94 17.51
N LEU A 98 -1.26 5.31 17.29
CA LEU A 98 -0.22 5.33 18.33
C LEU A 98 -0.54 6.27 19.49
N ASN A 99 -1.23 7.38 19.24
CA ASN A 99 -1.63 8.31 20.30
C ASN A 99 -2.81 7.79 21.15
N ARG A 100 -3.39 6.63 20.81
CA ARG A 100 -4.54 6.03 21.49
C ARG A 100 -4.24 4.70 22.19
N VAL A 101 -3.11 4.08 21.86
CA VAL A 101 -2.64 2.80 22.44
C VAL A 101 -1.69 3.10 23.59
#